data_AF-A0A3M1QB61-F1
#
_entry.id   AF-A0A3M1QB61-F1
#
_cell.length_a   1.000
_cell.length_b   1.000
_cell.length_c   1.000
_cell.angle_alpha   90.00
_cell.angle_beta   90.00
_cell.angle_gamma   90.00
#
_symmetry.space_group_name_H-M   'P 1'
#
loop_
_entity.id
_entity.type
_entity.pdbx_description
1 polymer ?
#
loop_
_entity_poly.entity_id
_entity_poly.type
_entity_poly.pdbx_seq_one_letter_code
_entity_poly.pdbx_strand_id
1 'polypeptide(L)'
;MQLFETVNIDFMGHRRLWLSISAILIAASVFVLASRGIRQGVEFAGGAEVLLHYVEAPSLDAIRGTLADAGFQGVTVTTFGESEGKEIAIRVALPETGAAEEEGRDLARKVVAALRPDEVERQIAAGKIDLNVADAVTLERRLREEAGLPEDEAATVAEALTAFRREHAGVFESLDQALNAEGVTDAAREFLRENAFVGPFGLRGQEVIAAAVSGEMRQKAYLAITGALVFMLIYIWIRFQLQYGLAAILALVHDTVITLGAFSAAGLEANLPVVAAFLTLVGYSVNDTIVVFDRVRENIKAKGTGKFAELINLSINQTLSRTLITSGTTWVVVAAMFFFGGPVIRPFAFVLLVGVIIGTYSSIYIASPVLLFWHNVLARRGARGKAGRRAAARG
;
A
#
# COMPACT_ATOMS: atom_id res chain seq x y z
N MET A 1 4.36 31.89 1.12
CA MET A 1 3.05 31.96 1.80
C MET A 1 3.26 31.73 3.29
N GLN A 2 2.88 32.68 4.14
CA GLN A 2 2.90 32.52 5.60
C GLN A 2 1.44 32.30 6.03
N LEU A 3 1.05 31.05 6.31
CA LEU A 3 -0.31 30.74 6.81
C LEU A 3 -0.53 31.20 8.26
N PHE A 4 0.57 31.38 9.01
CA PHE A 4 0.53 31.84 10.39
C PHE A 4 1.58 32.92 10.60
N GLU A 5 1.16 34.11 11.03
CA GLU A 5 2.06 35.27 11.21
C GLU A 5 2.76 35.26 12.58
N THR A 6 2.13 34.71 13.64
CA THR A 6 2.68 34.70 15.01
C THR A 6 2.22 33.48 15.82
N VAL A 7 2.66 32.26 15.47
CA VAL A 7 2.43 31.08 16.31
C VAL A 7 3.39 31.11 17.50
N ASN A 8 2.85 31.03 18.71
CA ASN A 8 3.62 30.91 19.95
C ASN A 8 3.07 29.77 20.82
N ILE A 9 3.26 28.53 20.33
CA ILE A 9 2.85 27.32 21.02
C ILE A 9 4.02 26.78 21.86
N ASP A 10 3.74 26.34 23.09
CA ASP A 10 4.72 25.67 23.95
C ASP A 10 4.76 24.15 23.69
N PHE A 11 5.40 23.76 22.58
CA PHE A 11 5.63 22.38 22.21
C PHE A 11 6.50 21.65 23.25
N MET A 12 7.55 22.32 23.74
CA MET A 12 8.48 21.70 24.67
C MET A 12 7.88 21.49 26.07
N GLY A 13 6.96 22.34 26.52
CA GLY A 13 6.20 22.12 27.76
C GLY A 13 5.39 20.84 27.75
N HIS A 14 4.75 20.53 26.63
CA HIS A 14 3.86 19.36 26.49
C HIS A 14 4.57 18.05 26.10
N ARG A 15 5.90 18.07 25.92
CA ARG A 15 6.68 16.93 25.43
C ARG A 15 6.43 15.61 26.17
N ARG A 16 6.18 15.64 27.48
CA ARG A 16 5.96 14.42 28.28
C ARG A 16 4.68 13.70 27.88
N LEU A 17 3.60 14.44 27.68
CA LEU A 17 2.32 13.89 27.25
C LEU A 17 2.46 13.20 25.90
N TRP A 18 3.07 13.88 24.93
CA TRP A 18 3.24 13.36 23.58
C TRP A 18 4.21 12.16 23.51
N LEU A 19 5.29 12.18 24.30
CA LEU A 19 6.16 11.00 24.44
C LEU A 19 5.41 9.80 25.03
N SER A 20 4.49 10.01 25.98
CA SER A 20 3.66 8.92 26.52
C SER A 20 2.66 8.38 25.50
N ILE A 21 1.98 9.25 24.75
CA ILE A 21 1.09 8.85 23.66
C ILE A 21 1.85 8.03 22.61
N SER A 22 3.03 8.51 22.21
CA SER A 22 3.91 7.83 21.26
C SER A 22 4.36 6.45 21.77
N ALA A 23 4.72 6.32 23.05
CA ALA A 23 5.10 5.04 23.64
C ALA A 23 3.93 4.03 23.60
N ILE A 24 2.70 4.49 23.87
CA ILE A 24 1.49 3.65 23.76
C ILE A 24 1.27 3.22 22.31
N LEU A 25 1.38 4.14 21.35
CA LEU A 25 1.24 3.83 19.94
C LEU A 25 2.28 2.81 19.46
N ILE A 26 3.55 2.98 19.84
CA ILE A 26 4.60 1.99 19.54
C ILE A 26 4.23 0.63 20.14
N ALA A 27 3.83 0.57 21.41
CA ALA A 27 3.46 -0.68 22.05
C ALA A 27 2.28 -1.36 21.35
N ALA A 28 1.25 -0.61 20.97
CA ALA A 28 0.11 -1.09 20.20
C ALA A 28 0.54 -1.60 18.82
N SER A 29 1.38 -0.84 18.10
CA SER A 29 1.91 -1.22 16.78
C SER A 29 2.72 -2.51 16.85
N VAL A 30 3.61 -2.65 17.84
CA VAL A 30 4.40 -3.87 18.05
C VAL A 30 3.50 -5.05 18.41
N PHE A 31 2.49 -4.84 19.27
CA PHE A 31 1.53 -5.89 19.62
C PHE A 31 0.72 -6.36 18.41
N VAL A 32 0.24 -5.44 17.56
CA VAL A 32 -0.47 -5.77 16.33
C VAL A 32 0.44 -6.53 15.37
N LEU A 33 1.68 -6.07 15.18
CA LEU A 33 2.65 -6.76 14.31
C LEU A 33 2.98 -8.17 14.81
N ALA A 34 3.13 -8.36 16.12
CA ALA A 34 3.41 -9.66 16.71
C ALA A 34 2.21 -10.62 16.64
N SER A 35 0.98 -10.10 16.73
CA SER A 35 -0.24 -10.92 16.74
C SER A 35 -0.78 -11.24 15.34
N ARG A 36 -0.70 -10.29 14.41
CA ARG A 36 -1.27 -10.44 13.05
C ARG A 36 -0.23 -10.64 11.96
N GLY A 37 1.01 -10.24 12.19
CA GLY A 37 2.04 -10.18 11.15
C GLY A 37 1.71 -9.17 10.05
N ILE A 38 2.45 -9.26 8.94
CA ILE A 38 2.19 -8.48 7.72
C ILE A 38 1.64 -9.46 6.68
N ARG A 39 0.49 -9.13 6.09
CA ARG A 39 -0.06 -9.91 4.98
C ARG A 39 0.81 -9.68 3.76
N GLN A 40 1.42 -10.75 3.25
CA GLN A 40 2.26 -10.71 2.06
C GLN A 40 1.37 -10.82 0.83
N GLY A 41 1.58 -9.94 -0.14
CA GLY A 41 1.00 -10.10 -1.46
C GLY A 41 1.66 -11.21 -2.26
N VAL A 42 1.11 -11.49 -3.44
CA VAL A 42 1.55 -12.60 -4.31
C VAL A 42 3.01 -12.46 -4.72
N GLU A 43 3.50 -11.22 -4.86
CA GLU A 43 4.92 -10.93 -5.15
C GLU A 43 5.90 -11.40 -4.07
N PHE A 44 5.47 -11.50 -2.81
CA PHE A 44 6.32 -11.97 -1.71
C PHE A 44 5.96 -13.37 -1.21
N ALA A 45 4.68 -13.74 -1.30
CA ALA A 45 4.21 -15.07 -0.91
C ALA A 45 4.50 -16.12 -1.99
N GLY A 46 4.46 -15.73 -3.28
CA GLY A 46 4.37 -16.67 -4.40
C GLY A 46 2.96 -17.28 -4.51
N GLY A 47 2.54 -17.60 -5.73
CA GLY A 47 1.21 -18.16 -5.98
C GLY A 47 0.56 -17.66 -7.25
N ALA A 48 -0.70 -18.04 -7.41
CA ALA A 48 -1.59 -17.51 -8.44
C ALA A 48 -2.62 -16.57 -7.78
N GLU A 49 -2.83 -15.42 -8.40
CA GLU A 49 -3.89 -14.47 -8.10
C GLU A 49 -4.86 -14.43 -9.27
N VAL A 50 -6.14 -14.57 -8.96
CA VAL A 50 -7.25 -14.41 -9.90
C VAL A 50 -8.08 -13.24 -9.43
N LEU A 51 -8.21 -12.23 -10.29
CA LEU A 51 -9.03 -11.05 -10.04
C LEU A 51 -10.35 -11.21 -10.79
N LEU A 52 -11.45 -11.28 -10.05
CA LEU A 52 -12.80 -11.42 -10.57
C LEU A 52 -13.63 -10.17 -10.28
N HIS A 53 -14.51 -9.82 -11.20
CA HIS A 53 -15.58 -8.87 -10.96
C HIS A 53 -16.91 -9.61 -11.07
N TYR A 54 -17.71 -9.63 -10.03
CA TYR A 54 -19.01 -10.28 -9.98
C TYR A 54 -20.13 -9.33 -10.37
N VAL A 55 -21.19 -9.87 -10.99
CA VAL A 55 -22.42 -9.11 -11.27
C VAL A 55 -23.11 -8.71 -9.96
N GLU A 56 -23.18 -9.65 -9.01
CA GLU A 56 -23.70 -9.46 -7.65
C GLU A 56 -22.64 -9.82 -6.62
N ALA A 57 -22.55 -9.04 -5.53
CA ALA A 57 -21.53 -9.23 -4.50
C ALA A 57 -21.66 -10.62 -3.85
N PRO A 58 -20.65 -11.50 -3.98
CA PRO A 58 -20.72 -12.85 -3.44
C PRO A 58 -20.38 -12.88 -1.95
N SER A 59 -20.79 -13.96 -1.26
CA SER A 59 -20.28 -14.25 0.08
C SER A 59 -18.84 -14.76 0.00
N LEU A 60 -17.90 -14.08 0.66
CA LEU A 60 -16.49 -14.52 0.70
C LEU A 60 -16.34 -15.89 1.35
N ASP A 61 -17.17 -16.20 2.36
CA ASP A 61 -17.14 -17.49 3.03
C ASP A 61 -17.69 -18.60 2.12
N ALA A 62 -18.67 -18.29 1.26
CA ALA A 62 -19.14 -19.23 0.25
C ALA A 62 -18.04 -19.53 -0.78
N ILE A 63 -17.35 -18.50 -1.29
CA ILE A 63 -16.21 -18.67 -2.20
C ILE A 63 -15.12 -19.54 -1.55
N ARG A 64 -14.76 -19.27 -0.29
CA ARG A 64 -13.78 -20.09 0.45
C ARG A 64 -14.25 -21.53 0.59
N GLY A 65 -15.53 -21.76 0.90
CA GLY A 65 -16.14 -23.08 0.99
C GLY A 65 -16.04 -23.85 -0.33
N THR A 66 -16.49 -23.24 -1.43
CA THR A 66 -16.43 -23.84 -2.78
C THR A 66 -15.00 -24.21 -3.18
N LEU A 67 -14.02 -23.35 -2.89
CA LEU A 67 -12.62 -23.63 -3.21
C LEU A 67 -12.02 -24.72 -2.30
N ALA A 68 -12.42 -24.77 -1.03
CA ALA A 68 -12.02 -25.84 -0.12
C ALA A 68 -12.57 -27.20 -0.57
N ASP A 69 -13.85 -27.24 -0.99
CA ASP A 69 -14.50 -28.45 -1.52
C ASP A 69 -13.86 -28.91 -2.85
N ALA A 70 -13.38 -27.96 -3.66
CA ALA A 70 -12.59 -28.24 -4.86
C ALA A 70 -11.13 -28.66 -4.57
N GLY A 71 -10.73 -28.73 -3.30
CA GLY A 71 -9.42 -29.23 -2.87
C GLY A 71 -8.31 -28.17 -2.79
N PHE A 72 -8.63 -26.89 -2.96
CA PHE A 72 -7.63 -25.82 -2.81
C PHE A 72 -7.37 -25.54 -1.32
N GLN A 73 -6.09 -25.51 -0.94
CA GLN A 73 -5.66 -25.15 0.41
C GLN A 73 -4.91 -23.81 0.42
N GLY A 74 -4.91 -23.14 1.58
CA GLY A 74 -4.22 -21.86 1.74
C GLY A 74 -4.82 -20.71 0.92
N VAL A 75 -6.11 -20.81 0.56
CA VAL A 75 -6.78 -19.80 -0.26
C VAL A 75 -7.04 -18.54 0.55
N THR A 76 -6.62 -17.40 0.02
CA THR A 76 -7.02 -16.08 0.54
C THR A 76 -8.03 -15.45 -0.41
N VAL A 77 -9.20 -15.12 0.12
CA VAL A 77 -10.28 -14.45 -0.62
C VAL A 77 -10.50 -13.08 0.01
N THR A 78 -10.32 -12.02 -0.77
CA THR A 78 -10.46 -10.63 -0.32
C THR A 78 -11.30 -9.84 -1.32
N THR A 79 -12.12 -8.92 -0.80
CA THR A 79 -12.74 -7.89 -1.65
C THR A 79 -11.71 -6.83 -1.98
N PHE A 80 -11.74 -6.33 -3.21
CA PHE A 80 -10.95 -5.17 -3.62
C PHE A 80 -11.88 -4.11 -4.26
N GLY A 81 -11.36 -2.90 -4.48
CA GLY A 81 -12.13 -1.82 -5.10
C GLY A 81 -13.27 -1.24 -4.25
N GLU A 82 -14.09 -0.38 -4.87
CA GLU A 82 -15.25 0.29 -4.25
C GLU A 82 -16.59 -0.21 -4.81
N SER A 83 -16.58 -1.27 -5.62
CA SER A 83 -17.77 -1.83 -6.29
C SER A 83 -18.66 -2.64 -5.34
N GLU A 84 -18.95 -2.12 -4.15
CA GLU A 84 -19.87 -2.73 -3.17
C GLU A 84 -19.58 -4.21 -2.86
N GLY A 85 -18.31 -4.63 -2.92
CA GLY A 85 -17.90 -6.02 -2.68
C GLY A 85 -18.03 -6.96 -3.89
N LYS A 86 -18.28 -6.44 -5.09
CA LYS A 86 -18.32 -7.21 -6.34
C LYS A 86 -16.94 -7.62 -6.87
N GLU A 87 -15.90 -6.90 -6.50
CA GLU A 87 -14.54 -7.17 -6.96
C GLU A 87 -13.80 -8.07 -5.96
N ILE A 88 -13.44 -9.29 -6.38
CA ILE A 88 -12.88 -10.34 -5.53
C ILE A 88 -11.51 -10.77 -6.04
N ALA A 89 -10.50 -10.69 -5.17
CA ALA A 89 -9.18 -11.25 -5.40
C ALA A 89 -9.10 -12.61 -4.70
N ILE A 90 -8.73 -13.62 -5.48
CA ILE A 90 -8.59 -15.00 -5.02
C ILE A 90 -7.15 -15.41 -5.22
N ARG A 91 -6.50 -15.75 -4.11
CA ARG A 91 -5.10 -16.15 -4.11
C ARG A 91 -4.96 -17.57 -3.66
N VAL A 92 -4.19 -18.31 -4.41
CA VAL A 92 -3.85 -19.68 -4.09
C VAL A 92 -2.34 -19.79 -4.08
N ALA A 93 -1.80 -20.22 -2.93
CA ALA A 93 -0.37 -20.46 -2.80
C ALA A 93 0.06 -21.60 -3.73
N LEU A 94 1.18 -21.42 -4.42
CA LEU A 94 1.82 -22.49 -5.18
C LEU A 94 2.72 -23.31 -4.25
N PRO A 95 2.80 -24.64 -4.40
CA PRO A 95 3.81 -25.45 -3.74
C PRO A 95 5.22 -24.96 -4.09
N GLU A 96 6.17 -25.07 -3.14
CA GLU A 96 7.55 -24.59 -3.34
C GLU A 96 8.34 -25.37 -4.42
N THR A 97 7.81 -26.48 -4.92
CA THR A 97 8.47 -27.40 -5.86
C THR A 97 7.69 -27.54 -7.17
N GLY A 98 8.08 -26.84 -8.25
CA GLY A 98 7.45 -27.04 -9.57
C GLY A 98 7.72 -25.94 -10.59
N ALA A 99 7.44 -26.24 -11.88
CA ALA A 99 7.54 -25.31 -13.01
C ALA A 99 6.44 -24.24 -12.90
N ALA A 100 6.74 -23.24 -12.07
CA ALA A 100 5.74 -22.47 -11.34
C ALA A 100 4.81 -21.58 -12.16
N GLU A 101 5.19 -21.20 -13.39
CA GLU A 101 4.36 -20.30 -14.19
C GLU A 101 3.24 -21.04 -14.93
N GLU A 102 3.55 -22.18 -15.57
CA GLU A 102 2.53 -23.00 -16.25
C GLU A 102 1.59 -23.65 -15.22
N GLU A 103 2.15 -24.15 -14.13
CA GLU A 103 1.39 -24.71 -13.01
C GLU A 103 0.51 -23.66 -12.33
N GLY A 104 1.01 -22.43 -12.16
CA GLY A 104 0.21 -21.32 -11.63
C GLY A 104 -0.89 -20.83 -12.57
N ARG A 105 -0.66 -20.83 -13.89
CA ARG A 105 -1.71 -20.52 -14.88
C ARG A 105 -2.76 -21.63 -14.92
N ASP A 106 -2.35 -22.89 -14.81
CA ASP A 106 -3.27 -24.02 -14.67
C ASP A 106 -4.09 -23.92 -13.38
N LEU A 107 -3.45 -23.55 -12.27
CA LEU A 107 -4.09 -23.31 -10.98
C LEU A 107 -5.13 -22.19 -11.08
N ALA A 108 -4.76 -21.04 -11.67
CA ALA A 108 -5.68 -19.92 -11.90
C ALA A 108 -6.90 -20.34 -12.73
N ARG A 109 -6.69 -21.13 -13.79
CA ARG A 109 -7.78 -21.69 -14.61
C ARG A 109 -8.68 -22.63 -13.81
N LYS A 110 -8.10 -23.51 -12.99
CA LYS A 110 -8.86 -24.43 -12.12
C LYS A 110 -9.66 -23.67 -11.06
N VAL A 111 -9.13 -22.59 -10.50
CA VAL A 111 -9.84 -21.71 -9.56
C VAL A 111 -11.06 -21.10 -10.23
N VAL A 112 -10.90 -20.52 -11.42
CA VAL A 112 -12.01 -19.95 -12.19
C VAL A 112 -13.07 -21.02 -12.50
N ALA A 113 -12.65 -22.21 -12.90
CA ALA A 113 -13.55 -23.32 -13.20
C ALA A 113 -14.33 -23.79 -11.95
N ALA A 114 -13.66 -23.90 -10.80
CA ALA A 114 -14.29 -24.34 -9.55
C ALA A 114 -15.36 -23.36 -9.02
N LEU A 115 -15.27 -22.08 -9.40
CA LEU A 115 -16.22 -21.05 -8.97
C LEU A 115 -17.45 -20.94 -9.87
N ARG A 116 -17.49 -21.68 -10.99
CA ARG A 116 -18.64 -21.69 -11.88
C ARG A 116 -19.78 -22.49 -11.24
N PRO A 117 -20.98 -21.90 -11.10
CA PRO A 117 -22.15 -22.65 -10.67
C PRO A 117 -22.50 -23.78 -11.64
N ASP A 118 -23.13 -24.85 -11.14
CA ASP A 118 -23.56 -26.01 -11.96
C ASP A 118 -24.48 -25.62 -13.15
N GLU A 119 -25.25 -24.53 -13.01
CA GLU A 119 -26.06 -23.98 -14.10
C GLU A 119 -25.19 -23.44 -15.24
N VAL A 120 -24.10 -22.74 -14.91
CA VAL A 120 -23.15 -22.19 -15.90
C VAL A 120 -22.46 -23.35 -16.64
N GLU A 121 -22.00 -24.36 -15.91
CA GLU A 121 -21.38 -25.55 -16.53
C GLU A 121 -22.36 -26.30 -17.45
N ARG A 122 -23.65 -26.41 -17.09
CA ARG A 122 -24.67 -26.98 -17.98
C ARG A 122 -24.86 -26.17 -19.27
N GLN A 123 -24.80 -24.84 -19.20
CA GLN A 123 -24.92 -23.99 -20.39
C GLN A 123 -23.67 -24.07 -21.29
N ILE A 124 -22.48 -24.13 -20.71
CA ILE A 124 -21.22 -24.36 -21.44
C ILE A 124 -21.25 -25.74 -22.12
N ALA A 125 -21.71 -26.79 -21.42
CA ALA A 125 -21.86 -28.13 -21.98
C ALA A 125 -22.90 -28.19 -23.11
N ALA A 126 -23.92 -27.33 -23.07
CA ALA A 126 -24.87 -27.12 -24.16
C ALA A 126 -24.29 -26.31 -25.35
N GLY A 127 -23.01 -25.95 -25.28
CA GLY A 127 -22.31 -25.21 -26.33
C GLY A 127 -22.45 -23.70 -26.23
N LYS A 128 -23.12 -23.13 -25.21
CA LYS A 128 -23.33 -21.68 -25.11
C LYS A 128 -22.06 -20.93 -24.71
N ILE A 129 -22.00 -19.65 -25.10
CA ILE A 129 -20.90 -18.72 -24.85
C ILE A 129 -21.18 -17.92 -23.57
N ASP A 130 -20.24 -17.95 -22.62
CA ASP A 130 -20.25 -17.02 -21.48
C ASP A 130 -19.63 -15.68 -21.91
N LEU A 131 -20.46 -14.65 -22.08
CA LEU A 131 -20.03 -13.32 -22.50
C LEU A 131 -19.17 -12.60 -21.46
N ASN A 132 -19.22 -12.99 -20.19
CA ASN A 132 -18.39 -12.38 -19.15
C ASN A 132 -16.97 -12.95 -19.10
N VAL A 133 -16.76 -14.15 -19.64
CA VAL A 133 -15.45 -14.83 -19.63
C VAL A 133 -14.81 -14.93 -21.01
N ALA A 134 -15.58 -15.00 -22.10
CA ALA A 134 -15.05 -15.15 -23.45
C ALA A 134 -14.13 -13.98 -23.86
N ASP A 135 -13.01 -14.27 -24.51
CA ASP A 135 -12.11 -13.26 -25.08
C ASP A 135 -12.53 -12.86 -26.50
N ALA A 136 -11.91 -11.81 -27.04
CA ALA A 136 -12.22 -11.30 -28.39
C ALA A 136 -12.03 -12.38 -29.46
N VAL A 137 -10.96 -13.17 -29.35
CA VAL A 137 -10.62 -14.24 -30.30
C VAL A 137 -11.68 -15.33 -30.32
N THR A 138 -12.16 -15.75 -29.15
CA THR A 138 -13.21 -16.75 -29.02
C THR A 138 -14.53 -16.23 -29.57
N LEU A 139 -14.90 -14.98 -29.24
CA LEU A 139 -16.13 -14.37 -29.74
C LEU A 139 -16.13 -14.23 -31.26
N GLU A 140 -15.05 -13.68 -31.82
CA GLU A 140 -14.88 -13.50 -33.27
C GLU A 140 -14.98 -14.84 -34.00
N ARG A 141 -14.24 -15.86 -33.51
CA ARG A 141 -14.26 -17.19 -34.12
C ARG A 141 -15.67 -17.78 -34.13
N ARG A 142 -16.39 -17.70 -33.00
CA ARG A 142 -17.76 -18.25 -32.86
C ARG A 142 -18.75 -17.51 -33.76
N LEU A 143 -18.68 -16.17 -33.81
CA LEU A 143 -19.53 -15.36 -34.68
C LEU A 143 -19.28 -15.65 -36.17
N ARG A 144 -18.03 -15.85 -36.56
CA ARG A 144 -17.69 -16.20 -37.94
C ARG A 144 -18.13 -17.62 -38.30
N GLU A 145 -17.81 -18.61 -37.47
CA GLU A 145 -17.98 -20.04 -37.80
C GLU A 145 -19.40 -20.55 -37.57
N GLU A 146 -20.08 -20.08 -36.53
CA GLU A 146 -21.40 -20.59 -36.15
C GLU A 146 -22.54 -19.66 -36.54
N ALA A 147 -22.32 -18.34 -36.46
CA ALA A 147 -23.31 -17.35 -36.89
C ALA A 147 -23.18 -16.98 -38.38
N GLY A 148 -22.07 -17.36 -39.04
CA GLY A 148 -21.84 -17.10 -40.46
C GLY A 148 -21.55 -15.63 -40.78
N LEU A 149 -21.10 -14.83 -39.81
CA LEU A 149 -20.78 -13.42 -40.02
C LEU A 149 -19.51 -13.26 -40.88
N PRO A 150 -19.43 -12.21 -41.72
CA PRO A 150 -18.18 -11.80 -42.35
C PRO A 150 -17.08 -11.52 -41.32
N GLU A 151 -15.82 -11.76 -41.69
CA GLU A 151 -14.65 -11.59 -40.81
C GLU A 151 -14.58 -10.19 -40.18
N ASP A 152 -14.73 -9.15 -40.98
CA ASP A 152 -14.70 -7.75 -40.52
C ASP A 152 -15.84 -7.44 -39.53
N GLU A 153 -17.03 -8.01 -39.76
CA GLU A 153 -18.20 -7.80 -38.91
C GLU A 153 -18.05 -8.56 -37.58
N ALA A 154 -17.62 -9.82 -37.63
CA ALA A 154 -17.36 -10.63 -36.46
C ALA A 154 -16.29 -10.00 -35.54
N ALA A 155 -15.20 -9.49 -36.13
CA ALA A 155 -14.15 -8.78 -35.40
C ALA A 155 -14.67 -7.49 -34.75
N THR A 156 -15.49 -6.72 -35.48
CA THR A 156 -16.10 -5.48 -34.97
C THR A 156 -17.00 -5.75 -33.77
N VAL A 157 -17.87 -6.77 -33.87
CA VAL A 157 -18.78 -7.15 -32.77
C VAL A 157 -18.00 -7.68 -31.56
N ALA A 158 -16.98 -8.52 -31.78
CA ALA A 158 -16.15 -9.05 -30.71
C ALA A 158 -15.39 -7.93 -29.96
N GLU A 159 -14.81 -6.97 -30.69
CA GLU A 159 -14.18 -5.81 -30.06
C GLU A 159 -15.20 -4.93 -29.35
N ALA A 160 -16.38 -4.68 -29.92
CA ALA A 160 -17.45 -3.93 -29.27
C ALA A 160 -17.85 -4.52 -27.91
N LEU A 161 -18.09 -5.84 -27.85
CA LEU A 161 -18.45 -6.52 -26.61
C LEU A 161 -17.31 -6.53 -25.58
N THR A 162 -16.06 -6.65 -26.03
CA THR A 162 -14.92 -6.65 -25.10
C THR A 162 -14.57 -5.25 -24.63
N ALA A 163 -14.67 -4.23 -25.50
CA ALA A 163 -14.52 -2.82 -25.15
C ALA A 163 -15.59 -2.37 -24.16
N PHE A 164 -16.85 -2.76 -24.39
CA PHE A 164 -17.94 -2.50 -23.45
C PHE A 164 -17.59 -3.02 -22.05
N ARG A 165 -17.12 -4.26 -21.93
CA ARG A 165 -16.67 -4.82 -20.65
C ARG A 165 -15.51 -4.03 -20.06
N ARG A 166 -14.50 -3.64 -20.84
CA ARG A 166 -13.37 -2.84 -20.33
C ARG A 166 -13.84 -1.52 -19.73
N GLU A 167 -14.88 -0.90 -20.31
CA GLU A 167 -15.44 0.38 -19.85
C GLU A 167 -16.46 0.21 -18.70
N HIS A 168 -17.18 -0.91 -18.64
CA HIS A 168 -18.27 -1.18 -17.69
C HIS A 168 -17.89 -2.26 -16.68
N ALA A 169 -16.83 -1.98 -15.92
CA ALA A 169 -16.43 -2.80 -14.78
C ALA A 169 -16.13 -4.29 -15.06
N GLY A 170 -15.88 -4.67 -16.31
CA GLY A 170 -15.43 -6.01 -16.72
C GLY A 170 -16.54 -7.05 -16.89
N VAL A 171 -17.80 -6.69 -16.69
CA VAL A 171 -18.94 -7.61 -16.79
C VAL A 171 -20.16 -6.97 -17.45
N PHE A 172 -20.96 -7.80 -18.08
CA PHE A 172 -22.35 -7.53 -18.38
C PHE A 172 -23.22 -8.00 -17.21
N GLU A 173 -24.11 -7.14 -16.74
CA GLU A 173 -25.08 -7.46 -15.68
C GLU A 173 -26.26 -8.29 -16.22
N SER A 174 -26.54 -8.20 -17.52
CA SER A 174 -27.60 -8.97 -18.18
C SER A 174 -27.25 -9.27 -19.63
N LEU A 175 -27.87 -10.31 -20.20
CA LEU A 175 -27.73 -10.60 -21.63
C LEU A 175 -28.27 -9.44 -22.48
N ASP A 176 -29.37 -8.80 -22.07
CA ASP A 176 -29.92 -7.65 -22.78
C ASP A 176 -28.94 -6.47 -22.84
N GLN A 177 -28.16 -6.24 -21.79
CA GLN A 177 -27.11 -5.22 -21.81
C GLN A 177 -26.05 -5.53 -22.86
N ALA A 178 -25.61 -6.79 -22.95
CA ALA A 178 -24.64 -7.22 -23.95
C ALA A 178 -25.19 -7.10 -25.38
N LEU A 179 -26.43 -7.53 -25.59
CA LEU A 179 -27.09 -7.50 -26.91
C LEU A 179 -27.34 -6.06 -27.41
N ASN A 180 -27.47 -5.09 -26.51
CA ASN A 180 -27.68 -3.69 -26.81
C ASN A 180 -26.39 -2.85 -26.82
N ALA A 181 -25.21 -3.48 -26.67
CA ALA A 181 -23.94 -2.78 -26.74
C ALA A 181 -23.74 -2.16 -28.14
N GLU A 182 -23.17 -0.96 -28.17
CA GLU A 182 -22.88 -0.25 -29.42
C GLU A 182 -21.90 -1.07 -30.27
N GLY A 183 -22.22 -1.26 -31.55
CA GLY A 183 -21.42 -2.10 -32.47
C GLY A 183 -21.88 -3.55 -32.59
N VAL A 184 -22.84 -4.01 -31.77
CA VAL A 184 -23.48 -5.32 -31.96
C VAL A 184 -24.53 -5.25 -33.07
N THR A 185 -24.27 -5.94 -34.19
CA THR A 185 -25.18 -5.98 -35.34
C THR A 185 -26.41 -6.84 -35.08
N ASP A 186 -27.46 -6.68 -35.88
CA ASP A 186 -28.70 -7.44 -35.71
C ASP A 186 -28.49 -8.96 -35.88
N ALA A 187 -27.66 -9.36 -36.84
CA ALA A 187 -27.31 -10.76 -37.07
C ALA A 187 -26.54 -11.36 -35.89
N ALA A 188 -25.56 -10.64 -35.35
CA ALA A 188 -24.88 -11.05 -34.13
C ALA A 188 -25.83 -11.13 -32.94
N ARG A 189 -26.76 -10.17 -32.82
CA ARG A 189 -27.73 -10.12 -31.71
C ARG A 189 -28.66 -11.33 -31.71
N GLU A 190 -29.12 -11.77 -32.88
CA GLU A 190 -29.95 -12.97 -33.02
C GLU A 190 -29.19 -14.21 -32.59
N PHE A 191 -27.96 -14.39 -33.08
CA PHE A 191 -27.12 -15.53 -32.69
C PHE A 191 -26.82 -15.56 -31.19
N LEU A 192 -26.40 -14.43 -30.62
CA LEU A 192 -26.02 -14.34 -29.20
C LEU A 192 -27.22 -14.54 -28.27
N ARG A 193 -28.43 -14.16 -28.67
CA ARG A 193 -29.65 -14.39 -27.87
C ARG A 193 -29.90 -15.88 -27.62
N GLU A 194 -29.58 -16.73 -28.58
CA GLU A 194 -29.81 -18.18 -28.47
C GLU A 194 -28.58 -18.93 -27.94
N ASN A 195 -27.39 -18.48 -28.32
CA ASN A 195 -26.13 -19.20 -28.12
C ASN A 195 -25.22 -18.60 -27.05
N ALA A 196 -25.63 -17.53 -26.36
CA ALA A 196 -24.83 -16.91 -25.32
C ALA A 196 -25.63 -16.67 -24.03
N PHE A 197 -24.88 -16.44 -22.95
CA PHE A 197 -25.39 -16.06 -21.64
C PHE A 197 -24.36 -15.17 -20.94
N VAL A 198 -24.76 -14.57 -19.81
CA VAL A 198 -23.85 -13.80 -18.95
C VAL A 198 -23.57 -14.59 -17.66
N GLY A 199 -22.31 -14.97 -17.44
CA GLY A 199 -21.89 -15.64 -16.23
C GLY A 199 -21.91 -14.72 -15.00
N PRO A 200 -21.83 -15.27 -13.78
CA PRO A 200 -21.92 -14.49 -12.54
C PRO A 200 -20.73 -13.56 -12.29
N PHE A 201 -19.62 -13.76 -13.01
CA PHE A 201 -18.42 -12.94 -12.90
C PHE A 201 -17.65 -12.89 -14.22
N GLY A 202 -16.83 -11.86 -14.37
CA GLY A 202 -15.83 -11.71 -15.44
C GLY A 202 -14.42 -11.71 -14.88
N LEU A 203 -13.46 -12.09 -15.72
CA LEU A 203 -12.04 -12.12 -15.36
C LEU A 203 -11.43 -10.73 -15.58
N ARG A 204 -10.92 -10.10 -14.52
CA ARG A 204 -10.18 -8.83 -14.61
C ARG A 204 -8.70 -9.03 -14.86
N GLY A 205 -8.13 -10.10 -14.34
CA GLY A 205 -6.71 -10.40 -14.47
C GLY A 205 -6.32 -11.71 -13.80
N GLN A 206 -5.18 -12.24 -14.23
CA GLN A 206 -4.51 -13.35 -13.57
C GLN A 206 -3.03 -12.96 -13.43
N GLU A 207 -2.52 -13.03 -12.21
CA GLU A 207 -1.11 -12.84 -11.94
C GLU A 207 -0.54 -14.13 -11.36
N VAL A 208 0.59 -14.59 -11.90
CA VAL A 208 1.23 -15.82 -11.44
C VAL A 208 2.68 -15.49 -11.12
N ILE A 209 3.07 -15.75 -9.88
CA ILE A 209 4.43 -15.49 -9.41
C ILE A 209 5.01 -16.77 -8.82
N ALA A 210 6.15 -17.18 -9.39
CA ALA A 210 6.89 -18.33 -8.93
C ALA A 210 7.46 -18.13 -7.52
N ALA A 211 7.43 -19.18 -6.69
CA ALA A 211 7.98 -19.15 -5.32
C ALA A 211 9.48 -18.78 -5.26
N ALA A 212 10.26 -19.19 -6.26
CA ALA A 212 11.68 -18.81 -6.35
C ALA A 212 11.86 -17.30 -6.54
N VAL A 213 11.02 -16.69 -7.39
CA VAL A 213 11.04 -15.25 -7.67
C VAL A 213 10.55 -14.47 -6.47
N SER A 214 9.50 -14.94 -5.77
CA SER A 214 8.97 -14.27 -4.59
C SER A 214 9.96 -14.25 -3.42
N GLY A 215 10.72 -15.34 -3.23
CA GLY A 215 11.81 -15.41 -2.27
C GLY A 215 12.91 -14.38 -2.55
N GLU A 216 13.34 -14.26 -3.80
CA GLU A 216 14.33 -13.27 -4.24
C GLU A 216 13.80 -11.83 -4.09
N MET A 217 12.55 -11.57 -4.49
CA MET A 217 11.88 -10.28 -4.36
C MET A 217 11.81 -9.83 -2.90
N ARG A 218 11.44 -10.74 -1.99
CA ARG A 218 11.41 -10.48 -0.56
C ARG A 218 12.79 -10.12 -0.01
N GLN A 219 13.83 -10.87 -0.40
CA GLN A 219 15.20 -10.55 0.01
C GLN A 219 15.67 -9.19 -0.52
N LYS A 220 15.39 -8.89 -1.79
CA LYS A 220 15.70 -7.58 -2.40
C LYS A 220 14.97 -6.44 -1.70
N ALA A 221 13.70 -6.62 -1.34
CA ALA A 221 12.92 -5.64 -0.59
C ALA A 221 13.53 -5.37 0.79
N TYR A 222 13.90 -6.41 1.55
CA TYR A 222 14.57 -6.25 2.84
C TYR A 222 15.92 -5.54 2.72
N LEU A 223 16.72 -5.89 1.71
CA LEU A 223 17.99 -5.24 1.41
C LEU A 223 17.80 -3.77 1.02
N ALA A 224 16.78 -3.45 0.22
CA ALA A 224 16.48 -2.08 -0.19
C ALA A 224 16.06 -1.21 1.01
N ILE A 225 15.15 -1.69 1.86
CA ILE A 225 14.70 -0.96 3.06
C ILE A 225 15.88 -0.75 4.02
N THR A 226 16.62 -1.82 4.34
CA THR A 226 17.75 -1.74 5.27
C THR A 226 18.87 -0.86 4.71
N GLY A 227 19.18 -1.02 3.42
CA GLY A 227 20.16 -0.20 2.71
C GLY A 227 19.78 1.28 2.72
N ALA A 228 18.51 1.61 2.42
CA ALA A 228 18.02 2.98 2.47
C ALA A 228 18.10 3.58 3.88
N LEU A 229 17.74 2.81 4.92
CA LEU A 229 17.92 3.24 6.31
C LEU A 229 19.40 3.57 6.57
N VAL A 230 20.33 2.65 6.24
CA VAL A 230 21.78 2.87 6.42
C VAL A 230 22.29 4.07 5.64
N PHE A 231 21.92 4.24 4.37
CA PHE A 231 22.30 5.41 3.57
C PHE A 231 21.76 6.71 4.19
N MET A 232 20.55 6.70 4.74
CA MET A 232 20.02 7.83 5.47
C MET A 232 20.78 8.09 6.78
N LEU A 233 21.22 7.06 7.49
CA LEU A 233 22.10 7.23 8.66
C LEU A 233 23.40 7.93 8.27
N ILE A 234 24.04 7.49 7.18
CA ILE A 234 25.29 8.07 6.66
C ILE A 234 25.05 9.51 6.25
N TYR A 235 23.98 9.78 5.50
CA TYR A 235 23.62 11.14 5.08
C TYR A 235 23.44 12.07 6.28
N ILE A 236 22.65 11.65 7.29
CA ILE A 236 22.40 12.44 8.49
C ILE A 236 23.70 12.63 9.28
N TRP A 237 24.56 11.62 9.37
CA TRP A 237 25.86 11.71 10.05
C TRP A 237 26.82 12.69 9.38
N ILE A 238 26.87 12.73 8.05
CA ILE A 238 27.68 13.71 7.30
C ILE A 238 27.08 15.11 7.44
N ARG A 239 25.75 15.22 7.37
CA ARG A 239 25.03 16.51 7.34
C ARG A 239 24.94 17.16 8.73
N PHE A 240 24.94 16.39 9.81
CA PHE A 240 24.71 16.85 11.17
C PHE A 240 25.70 16.31 12.19
N GLN A 241 25.89 17.05 13.29
CA GLN A 241 26.62 16.53 14.44
C GLN A 241 25.89 15.32 15.05
N LEU A 242 26.65 14.36 15.59
CA LEU A 242 26.18 13.07 16.11
C LEU A 242 24.90 13.14 16.97
N GLN A 243 24.76 14.17 17.80
CA GLN A 243 23.59 14.37 18.67
C GLN A 243 22.27 14.58 17.90
N TYR A 244 22.30 15.33 16.80
CA TYR A 244 21.15 15.55 15.93
C TYR A 244 20.87 14.28 15.12
N GLY A 245 21.93 13.56 14.72
CA GLY A 245 21.78 12.31 14.00
C GLY A 245 21.02 11.27 14.79
N LEU A 246 21.44 10.99 16.03
CA LEU A 246 20.73 10.02 16.89
C LEU A 246 19.26 10.39 17.12
N ALA A 247 18.95 11.68 17.27
CA ALA A 247 17.58 12.14 17.44
C ALA A 247 16.72 11.92 16.19
N ALA A 248 17.26 12.20 15.00
CA ALA A 248 16.57 11.95 13.74
C ALA A 248 16.35 10.45 13.48
N ILE A 249 17.33 9.62 13.85
CA ILE A 249 17.25 8.15 13.70
C ILE A 249 16.14 7.58 14.57
N LEU A 250 16.07 8.00 15.84
CA LEU A 250 15.03 7.52 16.76
C LEU A 250 13.63 7.95 16.30
N ALA A 251 13.48 9.16 15.74
CA ALA A 251 12.22 9.59 15.13
C ALA A 251 11.87 8.74 13.90
N LEU A 252 12.85 8.45 13.04
CA LEU A 252 12.63 7.62 11.85
C LEU A 252 12.19 6.18 12.19
N VAL A 253 12.82 5.57 13.20
CA VAL A 253 12.42 4.24 13.70
C VAL A 253 11.01 4.30 14.26
N HIS A 254 10.69 5.31 15.06
CA HIS A 254 9.34 5.55 15.57
C HIS A 254 8.31 5.61 14.43
N ASP A 255 8.58 6.40 13.39
CA ASP A 255 7.64 6.61 12.28
C ASP A 255 7.41 5.32 11.49
N THR A 256 8.49 4.58 11.26
CA THR A 256 8.44 3.31 10.53
C THR A 256 7.64 2.26 11.32
N VAL A 257 7.89 2.12 12.62
CA VAL A 257 7.20 1.13 13.48
C VAL A 257 5.70 1.45 13.59
N ILE A 258 5.33 2.71 13.81
CA ILE A 258 3.92 3.08 13.93
C ILE A 258 3.20 2.88 12.60
N THR A 259 3.80 3.31 11.48
CA THR A 259 3.21 3.14 10.15
C THR A 259 3.06 1.67 9.78
N LEU A 260 4.06 0.84 10.09
CA LEU A 260 4.01 -0.61 9.85
C LEU A 260 2.94 -1.28 10.73
N GLY A 261 2.79 -0.87 11.99
CA GLY A 261 1.74 -1.37 12.86
C GLY A 261 0.34 -0.96 12.40
N ALA A 262 0.16 0.27 11.92
CA ALA A 262 -1.10 0.72 11.33
C ALA A 262 -1.43 -0.04 10.04
N PHE A 263 -0.42 -0.30 9.20
CA PHE A 263 -0.56 -1.09 7.98
C PHE A 263 -0.99 -2.53 8.28
N SER A 264 -0.35 -3.17 9.27
CA SER A 264 -0.75 -4.50 9.76
C SER A 264 -2.16 -4.50 10.37
N ALA A 265 -2.51 -3.46 11.13
CA ALA A 265 -3.85 -3.31 11.72
C ALA A 265 -4.94 -3.22 10.64
N ALA A 266 -4.66 -2.50 9.56
CA ALA A 266 -5.57 -2.34 8.42
C ALA A 266 -5.75 -3.62 7.60
N GLY A 267 -4.92 -4.64 7.80
CA GLY A 267 -5.01 -5.91 7.07
C GLY A 267 -4.73 -5.75 5.57
N LEU A 268 -4.01 -4.69 5.19
CA LEU A 268 -3.57 -4.44 3.81
C LEU A 268 -2.38 -5.33 3.47
N GLU A 269 -2.19 -5.53 2.17
CA GLU A 269 -1.23 -6.49 1.64
C GLU A 269 0.02 -5.78 1.16
N ALA A 270 1.17 -6.28 1.60
CA ALA A 270 2.45 -5.75 1.19
C ALA A 270 2.79 -6.26 -0.21
N ASN A 271 2.87 -5.33 -1.16
CA ASN A 271 3.39 -5.52 -2.52
C ASN A 271 4.66 -4.68 -2.73
N LEU A 272 5.35 -4.81 -3.86
CA LEU A 272 6.51 -3.99 -4.22
C LEU A 272 6.24 -2.47 -4.13
N PRO A 273 5.07 -1.94 -4.54
CA PRO A 273 4.74 -0.55 -4.30
C PRO A 273 4.80 -0.18 -2.82
N VAL A 274 4.34 -1.03 -1.90
CA VAL A 274 4.39 -0.76 -0.45
C VAL A 274 5.83 -0.59 0.02
N VAL A 275 6.77 -1.38 -0.49
CA VAL A 275 8.21 -1.21 -0.21
C VAL A 275 8.69 0.17 -0.67
N ALA A 276 8.34 0.57 -1.90
CA ALA A 276 8.65 1.90 -2.40
C ALA A 276 8.03 3.01 -1.53
N ALA A 277 6.79 2.84 -1.05
CA ALA A 277 6.14 3.79 -0.15
C ALA A 277 6.93 3.97 1.16
N PHE A 278 7.44 2.88 1.75
CA PHE A 278 8.30 2.97 2.94
C PHE A 278 9.64 3.66 2.65
N LEU A 279 10.25 3.40 1.50
CA LEU A 279 11.47 4.11 1.08
C LEU A 279 11.23 5.62 0.92
N THR A 280 10.11 6.00 0.30
CA THR A 280 9.69 7.40 0.16
C THR A 280 9.38 8.04 1.52
N LEU A 281 8.67 7.32 2.40
CA LEU A 281 8.33 7.77 3.75
C LEU A 281 9.59 8.11 4.56
N VAL A 282 10.62 7.27 4.48
CA VAL A 282 11.88 7.49 5.19
C VAL A 282 12.52 8.83 4.80
N GLY A 283 12.55 9.15 3.51
CA GLY A 283 13.06 10.44 3.04
C GLY A 283 12.16 11.61 3.48
N TYR A 284 10.85 11.42 3.41
CA TYR A 284 9.87 12.45 3.75
C TYR A 284 9.90 12.84 5.24
N SER A 285 9.89 11.84 6.14
CA SER A 285 9.93 12.05 7.60
C SER A 285 11.19 12.80 8.05
N VAL A 286 12.34 12.47 7.45
CA VAL A 286 13.61 13.11 7.80
C VAL A 286 13.65 14.58 7.35
N ASN A 287 13.00 14.95 6.24
CA ASN A 287 13.01 16.31 5.71
C ASN A 287 12.52 17.36 6.74
N ASP A 288 11.40 17.09 7.43
CA ASP A 288 10.88 18.00 8.45
C ASP A 288 11.84 18.12 9.65
N THR A 289 12.43 16.99 10.07
CA THR A 289 13.41 16.96 11.15
C THR A 289 14.65 17.79 10.82
N ILE A 290 15.15 17.73 9.58
CA ILE A 290 16.29 18.53 9.10
C ILE A 290 15.98 20.02 9.19
N VAL A 291 14.80 20.45 8.73
CA VAL A 291 14.39 21.86 8.74
C VAL A 291 14.35 22.40 10.17
N VAL A 292 13.74 21.66 11.10
CA VAL A 292 13.68 22.06 12.51
C VAL A 292 15.09 22.13 13.10
N PHE A 293 15.94 21.13 12.86
CA PHE A 293 17.29 21.07 13.42
C PHE A 293 18.23 22.15 12.87
N ASP A 294 18.16 22.46 11.58
CA ASP A 294 18.91 23.57 11.01
C ASP A 294 18.46 24.90 11.63
N ARG A 295 17.15 25.09 11.84
CA ARG A 295 16.65 26.29 12.52
C ARG A 295 17.09 26.38 13.98
N VAL A 296 17.13 25.25 14.70
CA VAL A 296 17.71 25.17 16.05
C VAL A 296 19.17 25.62 16.04
N ARG A 297 19.98 25.11 15.10
CA ARG A 297 21.39 25.51 14.96
C ARG A 297 21.55 26.99 14.64
N GLU A 298 20.71 27.53 13.77
CA GLU A 298 20.72 28.96 13.42
C GLU A 298 20.40 29.83 14.65
N ASN A 299 19.34 29.50 15.38
CA ASN A 299 18.97 30.23 16.60
C ASN A 299 20.05 30.15 17.69
N ILE A 300 20.76 29.01 17.81
CA ILE A 300 21.90 28.89 18.74
C ILE A 300 23.05 29.81 18.34
N LYS A 301 23.36 29.92 17.04
CA LYS A 301 24.41 30.84 16.56
C LYS A 301 24.04 32.29 16.82
N ALA A 302 22.77 32.65 16.64
CA ALA A 302 22.29 34.04 16.79
C ALA A 302 22.06 34.46 18.25
N LYS A 303 21.51 33.56 19.08
CA LYS A 303 21.04 33.88 20.46
C LYS A 303 21.87 33.19 21.55
N GLY A 304 22.88 32.41 21.18
CA GLY A 304 23.71 31.63 22.09
C GLY A 304 23.04 30.34 22.59
N THR A 305 23.72 29.60 23.47
CA THR A 305 23.24 28.33 24.05
C THR A 305 22.52 28.55 25.38
N GLY A 306 21.62 29.53 25.46
CA GLY A 306 20.83 29.83 26.66
C GLY A 306 19.91 28.68 27.07
N LYS A 307 18.65 28.94 27.40
CA LYS A 307 17.70 27.86 27.70
C LYS A 307 17.40 27.07 26.42
N PHE A 308 18.12 25.96 26.22
CA PHE A 308 18.07 25.15 25.00
C PHE A 308 16.65 24.68 24.62
N ALA A 309 15.81 24.39 25.62
CA ALA A 309 14.40 24.05 25.39
C ALA A 309 13.59 25.22 24.79
N GLU A 310 13.83 26.47 25.24
CA GLU A 310 13.17 27.65 24.67
C GLU A 310 13.64 27.91 23.23
N LEU A 311 14.92 27.65 22.93
CA LEU A 311 15.45 27.75 21.57
C LEU A 311 14.82 26.72 20.64
N ILE A 312 14.68 25.47 21.08
CA ILE A 312 13.97 24.43 20.32
C ILE A 312 12.53 24.86 20.08
N ASN A 313 11.83 25.32 21.13
CA ASN A 313 10.45 25.75 21.01
C ASN A 313 10.29 26.90 20.02
N LEU A 314 11.18 27.89 20.08
CA LEU A 314 11.21 29.00 19.12
C LEU A 314 11.45 28.51 17.69
N SER A 315 12.40 27.61 17.49
CA SER A 315 12.71 27.06 16.17
C SER A 315 11.54 26.31 15.56
N ILE A 316 10.84 25.48 16.35
CA ILE A 316 9.65 24.76 15.89
C ILE A 316 8.56 25.75 15.46
N ASN A 317 8.25 26.77 16.26
CA ASN A 317 7.25 27.78 15.89
C ASN A 317 7.61 28.51 14.60
N GLN A 318 8.89 28.81 14.39
CA GLN A 318 9.38 29.49 13.16
C GLN A 318 9.29 28.61 11.90
N THR A 319 9.39 27.28 12.04
CA THR A 319 9.32 26.35 10.91
C THR A 319 7.94 25.74 10.70
N LEU A 320 7.04 25.85 11.67
CA LEU A 320 5.74 25.18 11.69
C LEU A 320 4.92 25.40 10.41
N SER A 321 4.79 26.66 9.96
CA SER A 321 4.04 26.99 8.75
C SER A 321 4.57 26.25 7.52
N ARG A 322 5.90 26.13 7.38
CA ARG A 322 6.51 25.40 6.27
C ARG A 322 6.18 23.92 6.36
N THR A 323 6.46 23.32 7.51
CA THR A 323 6.24 21.89 7.77
C THR A 323 4.77 21.49 7.56
N LEU A 324 3.82 22.29 8.04
CA LEU A 324 2.40 22.01 7.85
C LEU A 324 1.95 22.18 6.38
N ILE A 325 2.48 23.17 5.66
CA ILE A 325 2.16 23.34 4.23
C ILE A 325 2.70 22.17 3.42
N THR A 326 3.97 21.81 3.61
CA THR A 326 4.59 20.71 2.85
C THR A 326 3.89 19.39 3.13
N SER A 327 3.73 19.02 4.41
CA SER A 327 3.00 17.82 4.83
C SER A 327 1.55 17.83 4.39
N GLY A 328 0.83 18.93 4.59
CA GLY A 328 -0.56 19.07 4.18
C GLY A 328 -0.77 18.90 2.68
N THR A 329 0.06 19.52 1.84
CA THR A 329 -0.06 19.36 0.38
C THR A 329 0.21 17.93 -0.09
N THR A 330 1.22 17.27 0.47
CA THR A 330 1.48 15.86 0.18
C THR A 330 0.32 15.01 0.66
N TRP A 331 -0.18 15.27 1.87
CA TRP A 331 -1.27 14.52 2.49
C TRP A 331 -2.55 14.58 1.64
N VAL A 332 -2.92 15.74 1.09
CA VAL A 332 -4.08 15.87 0.20
C VAL A 332 -3.95 15.01 -1.05
N VAL A 333 -2.76 14.99 -1.68
CA VAL A 333 -2.52 14.17 -2.88
C VAL A 333 -2.61 12.68 -2.54
N VAL A 334 -1.95 12.23 -1.46
CA VAL A 334 -2.00 10.81 -1.09
C VAL A 334 -3.36 10.38 -0.56
N ALA A 335 -4.14 11.29 0.04
CA ALA A 335 -5.53 11.04 0.41
C ALA A 335 -6.39 10.81 -0.85
N ALA A 336 -6.26 11.65 -1.87
CA ALA A 336 -6.94 11.42 -3.15
C ALA A 336 -6.52 10.09 -3.78
N MET A 337 -5.23 9.74 -3.75
CA MET A 337 -4.75 8.43 -4.22
C MET A 337 -5.32 7.27 -3.38
N PHE A 338 -5.53 7.46 -2.07
CA PHE A 338 -6.07 6.40 -1.22
C PHE A 338 -7.56 6.13 -1.47
N PHE A 339 -8.35 7.19 -1.68
CA PHE A 339 -9.79 7.06 -1.95
C PHE A 339 -10.09 6.72 -3.42
N PHE A 340 -9.34 7.28 -4.38
CA PHE A 340 -9.65 7.14 -5.81
C PHE A 340 -8.66 6.27 -6.60
N GLY A 341 -7.52 5.88 -6.04
CA GLY A 341 -6.44 5.18 -6.77
C GLY A 341 -6.65 3.67 -6.98
N GLY A 342 -7.75 3.12 -6.49
CA GLY A 342 -8.05 1.69 -6.64
C GLY A 342 -7.17 0.77 -5.79
N PRO A 343 -7.38 -0.56 -5.86
CA PRO A 343 -6.83 -1.53 -4.93
C PRO A 343 -5.31 -1.70 -5.03
N VAL A 344 -4.73 -1.54 -6.22
CA VAL A 344 -3.29 -1.69 -6.45
C VAL A 344 -2.51 -0.57 -5.76
N ILE A 345 -3.04 0.65 -5.75
CA ILE A 345 -2.38 1.84 -5.22
C ILE A 345 -2.77 2.10 -3.76
N ARG A 346 -3.94 1.62 -3.30
CA ARG A 346 -4.46 1.90 -1.95
C ARG A 346 -3.50 1.49 -0.82
N PRO A 347 -2.82 0.32 -0.83
CA PRO A 347 -1.80 -0.03 0.16
C PRO A 347 -0.60 0.93 0.16
N PHE A 348 -0.13 1.33 -1.03
CA PHE A 348 0.93 2.33 -1.20
C PHE A 348 0.52 3.67 -0.59
N ALA A 349 -0.68 4.15 -0.96
CA ALA A 349 -1.20 5.43 -0.51
C ALA A 349 -1.45 5.44 1.01
N PHE A 350 -1.91 4.33 1.59
CA PHE A 350 -2.11 4.20 3.03
C PHE A 350 -0.81 4.39 3.82
N VAL A 351 0.29 3.78 3.38
CA VAL A 351 1.61 3.95 4.03
C VAL A 351 2.02 5.41 4.05
N LEU A 352 1.88 6.12 2.92
CA LEU A 352 2.20 7.54 2.87
C LEU A 352 1.21 8.41 3.67
N LEU A 353 -0.08 8.07 3.66
CA LEU A 353 -1.12 8.81 4.38
C LEU A 353 -0.85 8.82 5.89
N VAL A 354 -0.60 7.65 6.46
CA VAL A 354 -0.26 7.49 7.88
C VAL A 354 1.13 8.07 8.13
N GLY A 355 2.10 7.69 7.30
CA GLY A 355 3.50 8.04 7.51
C GLY A 355 3.78 9.54 7.46
N VAL A 356 3.12 10.30 6.57
CA VAL A 356 3.25 11.76 6.51
C VAL A 356 2.73 12.41 7.81
N ILE A 357 1.57 11.97 8.32
CA ILE A 357 1.05 12.48 9.60
C ILE A 357 2.03 12.19 10.73
N ILE A 358 2.49 10.94 10.84
CA ILE A 358 3.36 10.50 11.92
C ILE A 358 4.73 11.20 11.82
N GLY A 359 5.29 11.37 10.63
CA GLY A 359 6.57 12.05 10.42
C GLY A 359 6.53 13.54 10.77
N THR A 360 5.45 14.22 10.39
CA THR A 360 5.27 15.62 10.79
C THR A 360 5.11 15.76 12.30
N TYR A 361 4.35 14.88 12.93
CA TYR A 361 4.23 14.80 14.39
C TYR A 361 5.58 14.50 15.07
N SER A 362 6.34 13.54 14.57
CA SER A 362 7.56 13.05 15.22
C SER A 362 8.71 14.04 15.18
N SER A 363 8.84 14.83 14.10
CA SER A 363 9.85 15.89 14.01
C SER A 363 9.71 16.92 15.16
N ILE A 364 8.47 17.20 15.57
CA ILE A 364 8.12 18.16 16.62
C ILE A 364 8.23 17.51 18.02
N TYR A 365 7.62 16.34 18.21
CA TYR A 365 7.39 15.78 19.55
C TYR A 365 8.28 14.58 19.90
N ILE A 366 9.05 14.04 18.96
CA ILE A 366 10.00 12.94 19.20
C ILE A 366 11.43 13.44 18.99
N ALA A 367 11.77 13.87 17.77
CA ALA A 367 13.13 14.27 17.41
C ALA A 367 13.64 15.43 18.29
N SER A 368 12.82 16.48 18.46
CA SER A 368 13.20 17.67 19.22
C SER A 368 13.36 17.41 20.74
N PRO A 369 12.46 16.68 21.43
CA PRO A 369 12.69 16.27 22.82
C PRO A 369 13.87 15.31 23.02
N VAL A 370 14.12 14.40 22.07
CA VAL A 370 15.29 13.50 22.11
C VAL A 370 16.58 14.31 21.98
N LEU A 371 16.61 15.31 21.10
CA LEU A 371 17.74 16.24 20.99
C LEU A 371 17.98 16.99 22.30
N LEU A 372 16.92 17.52 22.94
CA LEU A 372 16.99 18.16 24.25
C LEU A 372 17.55 17.22 25.33
N PHE A 373 17.10 15.97 25.34
CA PHE A 373 17.60 14.96 26.27
C PHE A 373 19.11 14.73 26.10
N TRP A 374 19.56 14.50 24.86
CA TRP A 374 20.97 14.23 24.58
C TRP A 374 21.87 15.43 24.91
N HIS A 375 21.41 16.65 24.60
CA HIS A 375 22.10 17.88 24.98
C HIS A 375 22.30 17.97 26.50
N ASN A 376 21.25 17.71 27.28
CA ASN A 376 21.32 17.74 28.74
C ASN A 376 22.27 16.67 29.31
N VAL A 377 22.28 15.47 28.73
CA VAL A 377 23.20 14.38 29.13
C VAL A 377 24.66 14.78 28.89
N LEU A 378 24.97 15.35 27.72
CA LEU A 378 26.31 15.82 27.38
C LEU A 378 26.76 17.00 28.25
N ALA A 379 25.86 17.96 28.51
CA ALA A 379 26.13 19.09 29.41
C ALA A 379 26.48 18.62 30.84
N ARG A 380 25.73 17.64 31.37
CA ARG A 380 26.01 17.03 32.69
C ARG A 380 27.34 16.30 32.73
N ARG A 381 27.70 15.56 31.67
CA ARG A 381 29.01 14.88 31.55
C ARG A 381 30.18 15.88 31.51
N GLY A 382 30.04 16.96 30.74
CA GLY A 382 31.05 18.03 30.68
C GLY A 382 31.23 18.76 32.02
N ALA A 383 30.14 19.02 32.74
CA ALA A 383 30.19 19.63 34.07
C ALA A 383 30.91 18.75 35.10
N ARG A 384 30.60 17.44 35.13
CA ARG A 384 31.32 16.46 35.98
C ARG A 384 32.81 16.37 35.66
N GLY A 385 33.19 16.37 34.38
CA GLY A 385 34.59 16.36 33.96
C GLY A 385 35.37 17.61 34.38
N LYS A 386 34.75 18.80 34.28
CA LYS A 386 35.35 20.06 34.76
C LYS A 386 35.47 20.09 36.29
N ALA A 387 34.49 19.57 37.02
CA ALA A 387 34.54 19.46 38.47
C ALA A 387 35.66 18.50 38.94
N GLY A 388 35.81 17.34 38.27
CA GLY A 388 36.90 16.40 38.54
C GLY A 388 38.29 16.98 38.29
N ARG A 389 38.47 17.71 37.17
CA ARG A 389 39.75 18.41 36.88
C ARG A 389 40.07 19.52 37.87
N ARG A 390 39.06 20.26 38.35
CA ARG A 390 39.24 21.29 39.40
C ARG A 390 39.57 20.70 40.76
N ALA A 391 39.02 19.53 41.09
CA ALA A 391 39.35 18.81 42.32
C ALA A 391 40.79 18.25 42.26
N ALA A 392 41.19 17.66 41.13
CA ALA A 392 42.55 17.15 40.92
C ALA A 392 43.64 18.23 40.82
N ALA A 393 43.27 19.48 40.57
CA ALA A 393 44.21 20.61 40.53
C ALA A 393 44.34 21.36 41.87
N ARG A 394 43.58 20.94 42.90
CA ARG A 394 43.55 21.56 44.24
C ARG A 394 44.05 20.64 45.36
N GLY A 395 44.31 19.37 45.06
CA GLY A 395 45.05 18.44 45.91
C GLY A 395 46.38 18.14 45.26
#